data_AF-A0A9D6RNB9-F1
#
_entry.id   AF-A0A9D6RNB9-F1
#
_cell.length_a   1.000
_cell.length_b   1.000
_cell.length_c   1.000
_cell.angle_alpha   90.00
_cell.angle_beta   90.00
_cell.angle_gamma   90.00
#
_symmetry.space_group_name_H-M   'P 1'
#
loop_
_entity.id
_entity.type
_entity.pdbx_description
1 polymer ?
#
loop_
_entity_poly.entity_id
_entity_poly.type
_entity_poly.pdbx_seq_one_letter_code
_entity_poly.pdbx_strand_id
1 'polypeptide(L)' 'MERTVHKARGFRSAADWDIKQQIRMTARERWAVAKQLKQRAYGSNTPDVRACHQIK' A
#
# COMPACT_ATOMS: atom_id res chain seq x y z
N MET A 1 16.66 16.67 3.22
CA MET A 1 15.30 17.09 2.86
C MET A 1 14.37 16.67 3.98
N GLU A 2 13.77 17.61 4.71
CA GLU A 2 12.74 17.26 5.70
C GLU A 2 11.51 16.71 4.99
N ARG A 3 11.02 15.55 5.44
CA ARG A 3 9.81 14.93 4.89
C ARG A 3 8.62 15.48 5.65
N THR A 4 7.83 16.34 5.02
CA THR A 4 6.54 16.78 5.58
C THR A 4 5.58 15.59 5.58
N VAL A 5 5.27 15.05 6.76
CA VAL A 5 4.34 13.93 6.94
C VAL A 5 3.11 14.37 7.73
N HIS A 6 1.93 13.88 7.33
CA HIS A 6 0.71 14.07 8.09
C HIS A 6 0.67 13.11 9.28
N LYS A 7 0.65 13.63 10.52
CA LYS A 7 0.48 12.84 11.75
C LYS A 7 -0.97 12.91 12.21
N ALA A 8 -1.73 11.83 11.99
CA ALA A 8 -3.09 11.71 12.49
C ALA A 8 -3.11 11.48 14.02
N ARG A 9 -4.07 12.08 14.73
CA ARG A 9 -4.21 11.98 16.20
C ARG A 9 -5.46 11.17 16.62
N GLY A 10 -5.87 10.22 15.78
CA GLY A 10 -7.00 9.34 16.06
C GLY A 10 -7.46 8.58 14.83
N PHE A 11 -8.20 7.48 15.05
CA PHE A 11 -8.63 6.55 13.99
C PHE A 11 -9.42 7.24 12.87
N ARG A 12 -10.38 8.10 13.21
CA ARG A 12 -11.17 8.84 12.22
C ARG A 12 -10.31 9.73 11.34
N SER A 13 -9.42 10.52 11.95
CA SER A 13 -8.50 11.40 11.20
C SER A 13 -7.51 10.62 10.32
N ALA A 14 -7.12 9.41 10.74
CA ALA A 14 -6.26 8.54 9.94
C ALA A 14 -7.02 7.99 8.71
N ALA A 15 -8.25 7.54 8.90
CA ALA A 15 -9.11 7.06 7.81
C ALA A 15 -9.42 8.17 6.79
N ASP A 16 -9.80 9.36 7.27
CA ASP A 16 -10.07 10.50 6.39
C ASP A 16 -8.83 10.91 5.56
N TRP A 17 -7.64 10.80 6.16
CA TRP A 17 -6.39 11.08 5.47
C TRP A 17 -6.03 10.00 4.43
N ASP A 18 -6.22 8.72 4.76
CA ASP A 18 -6.00 7.62 3.81
C ASP A 18 -6.91 7.77 2.58
N ILE A 19 -8.21 8.02 2.77
CA ILE A 19 -9.17 8.28 1.68
C ILE A 19 -8.68 9.42 0.78
N LYS A 20 -8.25 10.54 1.38
CA LYS A 20 -7.70 11.68 0.63
C LYS A 20 -6.44 11.30 -0.15
N GLN A 21 -5.56 10.47 0.39
CA GLN A 21 -4.39 9.98 -0.34
C GLN A 21 -4.80 9.11 -1.53
N GLN A 22 -5.75 8.19 -1.35
CA GLN A 22 -6.23 7.32 -2.43
C GLN A 22 -6.87 8.10 -3.59
N ILE A 23 -7.65 9.14 -3.27
CA ILE A 23 -8.30 10.03 -4.26
C ILE A 23 -7.27 10.85 -5.03
N ARG A 24 -6.18 11.30 -4.38
CA ARG A 24 -5.12 12.10 -5.02
C ARG A 24 -4.22 11.30 -5.95
N MET A 25 -4.25 9.97 -5.86
CA MET A 25 -3.45 9.09 -6.70
C MET A 25 -4.27 8.57 -7.88
N THR A 26 -3.60 8.40 -9.01
CA THR A 26 -4.10 7.61 -10.13
C THR A 26 -4.14 6.12 -9.77
N ALA A 27 -4.90 5.33 -10.53
CA ALA A 27 -4.95 3.88 -10.36
C ALA A 27 -3.55 3.23 -10.45
N ARG A 28 -2.70 3.71 -11.37
CA ARG A 28 -1.34 3.19 -11.58
C ARG A 28 -0.43 3.47 -10.40
N GLU A 29 -0.51 4.66 -9.81
CA GLU A 29 0.26 5.01 -8.61
C GLU A 29 -0.19 4.17 -7.42
N ARG A 30 -1.50 3.98 -7.22
CA ARG A 30 -2.02 3.07 -6.19
C ARG A 30 -1.48 1.65 -6.33
N TRP A 31 -1.43 1.12 -7.56
CA TRP A 31 -0.86 -0.20 -7.82
C TRP A 31 0.64 -0.27 -7.52
N ALA A 32 1.40 0.77 -7.87
CA ALA A 32 2.83 0.84 -7.56
C ALA A 32 3.07 0.85 -6.04
N VAL A 33 2.31 1.64 -5.30
CA VAL A 33 2.35 1.67 -3.82
C VAL A 33 2.00 0.31 -3.24
N ALA A 34 0.91 -0.31 -3.68
CA ALA A 34 0.50 -1.64 -3.22
C ALA A 34 1.59 -2.69 -3.49
N LYS A 35 2.25 -2.65 -4.65
CA LYS A 35 3.39 -3.53 -4.97
C LYS A 35 4.55 -3.32 -4.00
N GLN A 36 4.93 -2.07 -3.73
CA GLN A 36 6.00 -1.76 -2.78
C GLN A 36 5.65 -2.21 -1.35
N LEU A 37 4.41 -2.00 -0.91
CA LEU A 37 3.94 -2.46 0.40
C LEU A 37 3.97 -3.99 0.50
N LYS A 38 3.52 -4.70 -0.55
CA LYS A 38 3.60 -6.16 -0.63
C LYS A 38 5.05 -6.62 -0.53
N GLN A 39 5.96 -6.03 -1.31
CA GLN A 39 7.39 -6.37 -1.28
C GLN A 39 8.03 -6.11 0.08
N ARG A 40 7.64 -5.02 0.75
CA ARG A 40 8.14 -4.70 2.10
C ARG A 40 7.65 -5.69 3.15
N ALA A 41 6.40 -6.14 3.06
CA ALA A 41 5.80 -7.04 4.04
C ALA A 41 6.20 -8.51 3.83
N TYR A 42 6.30 -8.96 2.57
CA TYR A 42 6.45 -10.38 2.22
C TYR A 42 7.72 -10.71 1.41
N GLY A 43 8.57 -9.72 1.14
CA GLY A 43 9.75 -9.87 0.29
C GLY A 43 9.43 -9.85 -1.22
N SER A 44 10.47 -10.00 -2.04
CA SER A 44 10.37 -10.00 -3.50
C SER A 44 9.93 -11.34 -4.10
N ASN A 45 10.18 -12.45 -3.39
CA ASN A 45 9.89 -13.82 -3.82
C ASN A 45 8.58 -14.37 -3.24
N THR A 46 7.60 -13.51 -2.95
CA THR A 46 6.29 -13.98 -2.52
C THR A 46 5.59 -14.69 -3.68
N PRO A 47 5.20 -15.97 -3.54
CA PRO A 47 4.46 -16.66 -4.58
C PRO A 47 3.16 -15.92 -4.89
N ASP A 48 2.75 -15.95 -6.16
CA ASP A 48 1.43 -15.45 -6.53
C ASP A 48 0.38 -16.30 -5.80
N VAL A 49 -0.56 -15.66 -5.12
CA VAL A 49 -1.68 -16.37 -4.47
C VAL A 49 -2.49 -17.14 -5.52
N ARG A 50 -2.55 -16.67 -6.76
CA ARG A 50 -3.17 -17.41 -7.87
C ARG A 50 -2.39 -18.66 -8.28
N ALA A 51 -1.09 -18.70 -7.99
CA ALA A 51 -0.24 -19.86 -8.23
C ALA A 51 -0.30 -20.88 -7.08
N CYS A 52 -1.08 -20.65 -6.03
CA CYS A 52 -1.18 -21.57 -4.88
C CYS A 52 -1.63 -22.99 -5.29
N HIS A 53 -2.42 -23.11 -6.37
CA HIS A 53 -2.89 -24.38 -6.91
C HIS A 53 -1.88 -25.08 -7.83
N GLN A 54 -0.76 -24.45 -8.18
CA GLN A 54 0.28 -25.03 -9.03
C GLN A 54 1.37 -25.77 -8.26
N ILE A 55 1.36 -25.65 -6.92
CA ILE A 55 2.24 -26.43 -6.06
C ILE A 55 1.65 -27.83 -5.96
N LYS A 56 2.21 -28.77 -6.75
CA LYS A 56 1.95 -30.21 -6.66
C LYS A 56 2.94 -30.86 -5.69
#